data_AF-A0A964GRM3-F1
#
_entry.id   AF-A0A964GRM3-F1
#
_cell.length_a   1.000
_cell.length_b   1.000
_cell.length_c   1.000
_cell.angle_alpha   90.00
_cell.angle_beta   90.00
_cell.angle_gamma   90.00
#
_symmetry.space_group_name_H-M   'P 1'
#
loop_
_entity.id
_entity.type
_entity.pdbx_description
1 polymer ?
#
loop_
_entity_poly.entity_id
_entity_poly.type
_entity_poly.pdbx_seq_one_letter_code
_entity_poly.pdbx_strand_id
1 'polypeptide(L)'
;GTFMAASGMVLWVVKRMPERRKLGRTPFGHRLVEVLNVGSIAGLSVAVAGFFWLNRLLPVPMQARSDWEINGFFLIWLLCLLHPLRVSHRNAWLQQMALAAVLYALLPLLNLLTGGASLVQTMANGQWSIASFELLMLGLAAIHGVVAWWLLRGKPAAAAAPAAPRTQARAASHASTLERAS
;
A
#
# COMPACT_ATOMS: atom_id res chain seq x y z
N GLY A 1 12.46 -7.87 -10.86
CA GLY A 1 11.26 -8.62 -11.28
C GLY A 1 9.99 -8.11 -10.62
N THR A 2 9.82 -8.34 -9.32
CA THR A 2 8.55 -8.10 -8.59
C THR A 2 8.10 -6.65 -8.56
N PHE A 3 9.03 -5.70 -8.35
CA PHE A 3 8.70 -4.27 -8.31
C PHE A 3 8.14 -3.77 -9.65
N MET A 4 8.70 -4.23 -10.78
CA MET A 4 8.23 -3.90 -12.12
C MET A 4 6.88 -4.53 -12.44
N ALA A 5 6.63 -5.75 -11.97
CA ALA A 5 5.33 -6.41 -12.11
C ALA A 5 4.24 -5.68 -11.30
N ALA A 6 4.54 -5.33 -10.05
CA ALA A 6 3.62 -4.59 -9.18
C ALA A 6 3.30 -3.19 -9.73
N SER A 7 4.32 -2.43 -10.14
CA SER A 7 4.13 -1.10 -10.74
C SER A 7 3.37 -1.17 -12.07
N GLY A 8 3.65 -2.19 -12.89
CA GLY A 8 2.91 -2.46 -14.13
C GLY A 8 1.41 -2.70 -13.88
N MET A 9 1.06 -3.48 -12.86
CA MET A 9 -0.34 -3.70 -12.49
C MET A 9 -1.02 -2.43 -11.95
N VAL A 10 -0.32 -1.65 -11.12
CA VAL A 10 -0.81 -0.35 -10.64
C VAL A 10 -1.10 0.59 -11.82
N LEU A 11 -0.15 0.75 -12.74
CA LEU A 11 -0.28 1.62 -13.90
C LEU A 11 -1.38 1.15 -14.86
N TRP A 12 -1.56 -0.16 -15.03
CA TRP A 12 -2.65 -0.72 -15.81
C TRP A 12 -4.02 -0.38 -15.23
N VAL A 13 -4.18 -0.47 -13.90
CA VAL A 13 -5.42 -0.08 -13.21
C VAL A 13 -5.71 1.42 -13.41
N VAL A 14 -4.69 2.27 -13.26
CA VAL A 14 -4.82 3.73 -13.43
C VAL A 14 -5.16 4.09 -14.88
N LYS A 15 -4.54 3.45 -15.86
CA LYS A 15 -4.77 3.72 -17.29
C LYS A 15 -6.17 3.32 -17.75
N ARG A 16 -6.81 2.34 -17.11
CA ARG A 16 -8.19 1.90 -17.42
C ARG A 16 -9.28 2.56 -16.58
N MET A 17 -8.91 3.43 -15.63
CA MET A 17 -9.87 4.24 -14.87
C MET A 17 -10.81 5.10 -15.75
N PRO A 18 -10.36 5.69 -16.88
CA PRO A 18 -11.23 6.47 -17.78
C PRO A 18 -12.28 5.61 -18.51
N GLU A 19 -11.92 4.38 -18.86
CA GLU A 19 -12.82 3.42 -19.54
C GLU A 19 -13.92 2.94 -18.59
N ARG A 20 -13.58 2.72 -17.32
CA ARG A 20 -14.55 2.41 -16.24
C ARG A 20 -15.53 3.54 -15.97
N ARG A 21 -15.07 4.79 -16.09
CA ARG A 21 -15.93 5.97 -15.90
C ARG A 21 -16.98 6.12 -17.00
N LYS A 22 -16.71 5.58 -18.20
CA LYS A 22 -17.67 5.52 -19.32
C LYS A 22 -18.69 4.39 -19.19
N LEU A 23 -18.35 3.30 -18.49
CA LEU A 23 -19.21 2.13 -18.30
C LEU A 23 -20.16 2.23 -17.09
N GLY A 24 -19.96 3.20 -16.20
CA GLY A 24 -20.81 3.41 -15.01
C GLY A 24 -20.75 2.30 -13.93
N ARG A 25 -20.08 1.18 -14.21
CA ARG A 25 -19.86 0.05 -13.28
C ARG A 25 -18.41 -0.41 -13.34
N THR A 26 -17.88 -0.85 -12.19
CA THR A 26 -16.58 -1.52 -12.10
C THR A 26 -16.73 -3.02 -12.33
N PRO A 27 -16.12 -3.61 -13.37
CA PRO A 27 -16.14 -5.06 -13.58
C PRO A 27 -15.46 -5.79 -12.42
N PHE A 28 -15.91 -7.02 -12.12
CA PHE A 28 -15.41 -7.79 -10.97
C PHE A 28 -13.89 -8.01 -10.99
N GLY A 29 -13.32 -8.44 -12.13
CA GLY A 29 -11.86 -8.66 -12.23
C GLY A 29 -11.03 -7.40 -11.98
N HIS A 30 -11.58 -6.25 -12.33
CA HIS A 30 -10.98 -4.95 -12.11
C HIS A 30 -10.96 -4.53 -10.63
N ARG A 31 -11.99 -4.92 -9.87
CA ARG A 31 -12.07 -4.77 -8.41
C ARG A 31 -11.16 -5.78 -7.69
N LEU A 32 -11.07 -7.01 -8.20
CA LEU A 32 -10.19 -8.04 -7.66
C LEU A 32 -8.73 -7.61 -7.71
N VAL A 33 -8.25 -7.09 -8.85
CA VAL A 33 -6.88 -6.57 -8.97
C VAL A 33 -6.62 -5.40 -8.02
N GLU A 34 -7.59 -4.49 -7.85
CA GLU A 34 -7.47 -3.39 -6.88
C GLU A 34 -7.31 -3.88 -5.44
N VAL A 35 -8.10 -4.89 -5.05
CA VAL A 35 -8.08 -5.47 -3.70
C VAL A 35 -6.78 -6.22 -3.46
N LEU A 36 -6.38 -7.08 -4.40
CA LEU A 36 -5.13 -7.84 -4.33
C LEU A 36 -3.94 -6.89 -4.27
N ASN A 37 -3.90 -5.85 -5.11
CA ASN A 37 -2.79 -4.91 -5.12
C ASN A 37 -2.65 -4.15 -3.80
N VAL A 38 -3.77 -3.70 -3.20
CA VAL A 38 -3.74 -3.05 -1.88
C VAL A 38 -3.28 -4.04 -0.81
N GLY A 39 -3.90 -5.21 -0.71
CA GLY A 39 -3.56 -6.18 0.32
C GLY A 39 -2.15 -6.76 0.19
N SER A 40 -1.64 -6.92 -1.03
CA SER A 40 -0.29 -7.43 -1.28
C SER A 40 0.80 -6.39 -1.02
N ILE A 41 0.55 -5.09 -1.26
CA ILE A 41 1.56 -4.04 -1.03
C ILE A 41 1.37 -3.44 0.36
N ALA A 42 0.24 -2.77 0.58
CA ALA A 42 -0.04 -2.08 1.83
C ALA A 42 -0.31 -3.07 2.97
N GLY A 43 -1.11 -4.10 2.71
CA GLY A 43 -1.42 -5.12 3.70
C GLY A 43 -0.22 -5.93 4.14
N LEU A 44 0.73 -6.21 3.24
CA LEU A 44 1.97 -6.89 3.59
C LEU A 44 2.84 -6.04 4.52
N SER A 45 2.96 -4.74 4.26
CA SER A 45 3.67 -3.82 5.18
C SER A 45 3.06 -3.82 6.58
N VAL A 46 1.73 -3.85 6.69
CA VAL A 46 1.02 -3.95 7.99
C VAL A 46 1.31 -5.30 8.65
N ALA A 47 1.28 -6.40 7.90
CA ALA A 47 1.55 -7.73 8.43
C ALA A 47 2.97 -7.86 8.97
N VAL A 48 3.97 -7.31 8.27
CA VAL A 48 5.36 -7.26 8.76
C VAL A 48 5.47 -6.45 10.05
N ALA A 49 4.80 -5.29 10.15
CA ALA A 49 4.75 -4.53 11.39
C ALA A 49 4.10 -5.34 12.53
N GLY A 50 2.98 -6.01 12.22
CA GLY A 50 2.28 -6.88 13.15
C GLY A 50 3.13 -8.05 13.65
N PHE A 51 3.97 -8.63 12.80
CA PHE A 51 4.92 -9.67 13.18
C PHE A 51 5.92 -9.18 14.24
N PHE A 52 6.48 -7.97 14.09
CA PHE A 52 7.37 -7.38 15.10
C PHE A 52 6.66 -7.12 16.43
N TRP A 53 5.40 -6.67 16.37
CA TRP A 53 4.57 -6.50 17.55
C TRP A 53 4.33 -7.83 18.27
N LEU A 54 3.96 -8.88 17.53
CA LEU A 54 3.80 -10.22 18.07
C LEU A 54 5.08 -10.70 18.72
N ASN A 55 6.22 -10.57 18.03
CA ASN A 55 7.52 -10.97 18.56
C ASN A 55 7.87 -10.28 19.90
N ARG A 56 7.38 -9.07 20.15
CA ARG A 56 7.62 -8.36 21.41
C ARG A 56 6.60 -8.67 22.51
N LEU A 57 5.36 -8.97 22.15
CA LEU A 57 4.28 -9.26 23.09
C LEU A 57 4.22 -10.73 23.51
N LEU A 58 4.70 -11.64 22.67
CA LEU A 58 4.69 -13.07 22.95
C LEU A 58 5.72 -13.45 24.03
N PRO A 59 5.30 -14.16 25.10
CA PRO A 59 6.22 -14.59 26.15
C PRO A 59 7.31 -15.51 25.63
N VAL A 60 8.54 -15.32 26.13
CA VAL A 60 9.70 -16.17 25.79
C VAL A 60 9.49 -17.66 26.10
N PRO A 61 8.91 -18.09 27.24
CA PRO A 61 8.78 -19.52 27.56
C PRO A 61 7.63 -20.21 26.81
N MET A 62 7.00 -19.57 25.81
CA MET A 62 5.86 -20.14 25.12
C MET A 62 6.26 -21.24 24.13
N GLN A 63 5.65 -22.41 24.26
CA GLN A 63 5.81 -23.50 23.30
C GLN A 63 5.25 -23.09 21.93
N ALA A 64 5.88 -23.58 20.85
CA ALA A 64 5.46 -23.31 19.47
C ALA A 64 5.31 -21.81 19.12
N ARG A 65 6.11 -20.94 19.76
CA ARG A 65 6.05 -19.49 19.54
C ARG A 65 6.17 -19.09 18.06
N SER A 66 7.04 -19.77 17.31
CA SER A 66 7.22 -19.48 15.88
C SER A 66 5.92 -19.70 15.09
N ASP A 67 5.15 -20.75 15.41
CA ASP A 67 3.86 -21.01 14.75
C ASP A 67 2.86 -19.89 15.03
N TRP A 68 2.84 -19.37 16.26
CA TRP A 68 1.98 -18.23 16.61
C TRP A 68 2.36 -16.94 15.87
N GLU A 69 3.67 -16.69 15.72
CA GLU A 69 4.17 -15.54 14.97
C GLU A 69 3.79 -15.64 13.48
N ILE A 70 3.96 -16.83 12.88
CA ILE A 70 3.61 -17.11 11.48
C ILE A 70 2.09 -17.02 11.27
N ASN A 71 1.30 -17.69 12.11
CA ASN A 71 -0.15 -17.66 12.02
C ASN A 71 -0.70 -16.24 12.23
N GLY A 72 -0.14 -15.49 13.17
CA GLY A 72 -0.49 -14.10 13.41
C GLY A 72 -0.18 -13.20 12.21
N PHE A 73 0.99 -13.37 11.59
CA PHE A 73 1.34 -12.67 10.35
C PHE A 73 0.32 -12.96 9.24
N PHE A 74 0.03 -14.24 8.97
CA PHE A 74 -0.92 -14.61 7.93
C PHE A 74 -2.34 -14.15 8.22
N LEU A 75 -2.75 -14.16 9.48
CA LEU A 75 -4.06 -13.66 9.91
C LEU A 75 -4.19 -12.16 9.67
N ILE A 76 -3.20 -11.36 10.12
CA ILE A 76 -3.17 -9.92 9.89
C ILE A 76 -3.17 -9.62 8.38
N TRP A 77 -2.36 -10.34 7.62
CA TRP A 77 -2.29 -10.17 6.18
C TRP A 77 -3.61 -10.52 5.48
N LEU A 78 -4.27 -11.61 5.87
CA LEU A 78 -5.58 -12.01 5.34
C LEU A 78 -6.65 -10.96 5.67
N LEU A 79 -6.66 -10.42 6.90
CA LEU A 79 -7.55 -9.33 7.26
C LEU A 79 -7.30 -8.09 6.39
N CYS A 80 -6.03 -7.76 6.10
CA CYS A 80 -5.68 -6.69 5.18
C CYS A 80 -6.05 -6.98 3.72
N LEU A 81 -6.10 -8.25 3.28
CA LEU A 81 -6.59 -8.63 1.94
C LEU A 81 -8.11 -8.50 1.83
N LEU A 82 -8.85 -8.81 2.89
CA LEU A 82 -10.31 -8.72 2.90
C LEU A 82 -10.81 -7.30 3.14
N HIS A 83 -10.03 -6.47 3.84
CA HIS A 83 -10.39 -5.10 4.19
C HIS A 83 -10.82 -4.21 2.98
N PRO A 84 -10.08 -4.18 1.84
CA PRO A 84 -10.43 -3.37 0.68
C PRO A 84 -11.75 -3.77 0.02
N LEU A 85 -12.33 -4.93 0.33
CA LEU A 85 -13.64 -5.34 -0.19
C LEU A 85 -14.76 -4.43 0.31
N ARG A 86 -14.65 -3.93 1.55
CA ARG A 86 -15.69 -3.15 2.24
C ARG A 86 -15.56 -1.63 2.08
N VAL A 87 -14.39 -1.16 1.66
CA VAL A 87 -14.08 0.28 1.56
C VAL A 87 -13.69 0.68 0.13
N SER A 88 -13.72 1.98 -0.16
CA SER A 88 -13.25 2.49 -1.46
C SER A 88 -11.76 2.21 -1.63
N HIS A 89 -11.28 2.05 -2.88
CA HIS A 89 -9.87 1.73 -3.16
C HIS A 89 -8.91 2.76 -2.53
N ARG A 90 -9.25 4.06 -2.62
CA ARG A 90 -8.45 5.14 -2.00
C ARG A 90 -8.43 5.02 -0.48
N ASN A 91 -9.57 4.74 0.16
CA ASN A 91 -9.62 4.62 1.61
C ASN A 91 -8.88 3.37 2.09
N ALA A 92 -8.90 2.27 1.31
CA ALA A 92 -8.14 1.07 1.62
C ALA A 92 -6.63 1.35 1.69
N TRP A 93 -6.09 2.04 0.68
CA TRP A 93 -4.69 2.49 0.68
C TRP A 93 -4.39 3.40 1.88
N LEU A 94 -5.22 4.42 2.08
CA LEU A 94 -5.04 5.37 3.17
C LEU A 94 -4.99 4.67 4.54
N GLN A 95 -6.01 3.85 4.84
CA GLN A 95 -6.16 3.21 6.14
C GLN A 95 -5.03 2.22 6.41
N GLN A 96 -4.62 1.43 5.42
CA GLN A 96 -3.51 0.47 5.61
C GLN A 96 -2.15 1.16 5.71
N MET A 97 -1.90 2.20 4.92
CA MET A 97 -0.67 3.00 5.03
C MET A 97 -0.59 3.72 6.38
N ALA A 98 -1.69 4.33 6.82
CA ALA A 98 -1.76 4.99 8.12
C ALA A 98 -1.57 3.98 9.28
N LEU A 99 -2.23 2.82 9.19
CA LEU A 99 -2.06 1.75 10.17
C LEU A 99 -0.62 1.26 10.24
N ALA A 100 0.02 0.99 9.10
CA ALA A 100 1.43 0.60 9.05
C ALA A 100 2.32 1.68 9.68
N ALA A 101 2.10 2.96 9.34
CA ALA A 101 2.85 4.08 9.89
C ALA A 101 2.77 4.14 11.42
N VAL A 102 1.55 4.00 11.97
CA VAL A 102 1.32 3.99 13.42
C VAL A 102 1.99 2.78 14.08
N LEU A 103 1.83 1.58 13.51
CA LEU A 103 2.44 0.38 14.07
C LEU A 103 3.96 0.47 14.12
N TYR A 104 4.60 0.94 13.04
CA TYR A 104 6.05 1.13 13.00
C TYR A 104 6.52 2.26 13.94
N ALA A 105 5.78 3.37 14.04
CA ALA A 105 6.14 4.48 14.93
C ALA A 105 6.07 4.11 16.41
N LEU A 106 5.16 3.19 16.77
CA LEU A 106 4.96 2.75 18.14
C LEU A 106 5.88 1.59 18.55
N LEU A 107 6.59 0.95 17.62
CA LEU A 107 7.53 -0.14 17.94
C LEU A 107 8.66 0.31 18.90
N PRO A 108 9.31 1.46 18.72
CA PRO A 108 10.28 1.98 19.70
C PRO A 108 9.72 2.14 21.11
N LEU A 109 8.49 2.63 21.19
CA LEU A 109 7.80 2.78 22.47
C LEU A 109 7.48 1.42 23.09
N LEU A 110 7.00 0.47 22.28
CA LEU A 110 6.75 -0.89 22.72
C LEU A 110 8.06 -1.55 23.19
N ASN A 111 9.17 -1.31 22.49
CA ASN A 111 10.47 -1.85 22.85
C ASN A 111 10.92 -1.35 24.24
N LEU A 112 10.73 -0.05 24.52
CA LEU A 112 10.97 0.53 25.84
C LEU A 112 10.12 -0.11 26.93
N LEU A 113 8.82 -0.28 26.68
CA LEU A 113 7.87 -0.84 27.65
C LEU A 113 8.11 -2.33 27.94
N THR A 114 8.74 -3.04 27.02
CA THR A 114 9.06 -4.47 27.14
C THR A 114 10.52 -4.70 27.58
N GLY A 115 11.11 -3.71 28.25
CA GLY A 115 12.42 -3.79 28.89
C GLY A 115 13.61 -3.60 27.96
N GLY A 116 13.39 -3.10 26.74
CA GLY A 116 14.45 -2.74 25.80
C GLY A 116 15.10 -1.39 26.13
N ALA A 117 16.33 -1.19 25.68
CA ALA A 117 17.04 0.07 25.84
C ALA A 117 16.47 1.17 24.92
N SER A 118 16.49 2.42 25.37
CA SER A 118 16.03 3.55 24.56
C SER A 118 16.95 3.82 23.37
N LEU A 119 16.40 4.42 22.31
CA LEU A 119 17.22 4.84 21.16
C LEU A 119 18.37 5.77 21.59
N VAL A 120 18.09 6.72 22.49
CA VAL A 120 19.12 7.65 23.01
C VAL A 120 20.21 6.88 23.75
N GLN A 121 19.83 5.91 24.59
CA GLN A 121 20.77 5.11 25.37
C GLN A 121 21.61 4.17 24.49
N THR A 122 21.00 3.53 23.50
CA THR A 122 21.71 2.64 22.56
C THR A 122 22.71 3.41 21.71
N MET A 123 22.36 4.62 21.24
CA MET A 123 23.29 5.51 20.53
C MET A 123 24.42 6.00 21.44
N ALA A 124 24.12 6.45 22.65
CA ALA A 124 25.12 6.94 23.60
C ALA A 124 26.13 5.85 24.01
N ASN A 125 25.68 4.59 24.09
CA ASN A 125 26.51 3.44 24.44
C ASN A 125 27.16 2.76 23.22
N GLY A 126 27.06 3.32 22.01
CA GLY A 126 27.66 2.78 20.80
C GLY A 126 27.02 1.47 20.27
N GLN A 127 25.81 1.13 20.70
CA GLN A 127 25.07 -0.08 20.31
C GLN A 127 24.36 0.10 18.97
N TRP A 128 25.13 0.37 17.91
CA TRP A 128 24.62 0.71 16.58
C TRP A 128 23.71 -0.35 15.95
N SER A 129 23.89 -1.63 16.28
CA SER A 129 23.01 -2.71 15.79
C SER A 129 21.56 -2.56 16.29
N ILE A 130 21.37 -2.14 17.55
CA ILE A 130 20.03 -1.94 18.12
C ILE A 130 19.46 -0.59 17.65
N ALA A 131 20.29 0.46 17.67
CA ALA A 131 19.88 1.80 17.24
C ALA A 131 19.46 1.82 15.76
N SER A 132 20.15 1.08 14.88
CA SER A 132 19.80 1.03 13.45
C SER A 132 18.45 0.36 13.18
N PHE A 133 18.06 -0.65 13.95
CA PHE A 133 16.73 -1.25 13.85
C PHE A 133 15.63 -0.24 14.21
N GLU A 134 15.78 0.45 15.33
CA GLU A 134 14.86 1.49 15.80
C GLU A 134 14.73 2.64 14.79
N LEU A 135 15.85 3.10 14.23
CA LEU A 135 15.87 4.10 13.17
C LEU A 135 15.20 3.62 11.89
N LEU A 136 15.37 2.34 11.52
CA LEU A 136 14.69 1.75 10.37
C LEU A 136 13.17 1.72 10.58
N MET A 137 12.69 1.33 11.77
CA MET A 137 11.26 1.34 12.08
C MET A 137 10.69 2.76 11.99
N LEU A 138 11.38 3.76 12.55
CA LEU A 138 10.97 5.16 12.42
C LEU A 138 11.02 5.66 10.98
N GLY A 139 12.03 5.25 10.20
CA GLY A 139 12.14 5.56 8.78
C GLY A 139 10.97 4.98 7.98
N LEU A 140 10.61 3.71 8.22
CA LEU A 140 9.45 3.07 7.61
C LEU A 140 8.15 3.75 8.02
N ALA A 141 8.02 4.13 9.30
CA ALA A 141 6.87 4.89 9.79
C ALA A 141 6.71 6.22 9.05
N ALA A 142 7.82 6.96 8.89
CA ALA A 142 7.83 8.23 8.17
C ALA A 142 7.44 8.05 6.69
N ILE A 143 7.99 7.06 6.00
CA ILE A 143 7.66 6.76 4.59
C ILE A 143 6.16 6.47 4.44
N HIS A 144 5.62 5.57 5.26
CA HIS A 144 4.19 5.24 5.21
C HIS A 144 3.31 6.45 5.60
N GLY A 145 3.73 7.24 6.57
CA GLY A 145 3.06 8.46 7.00
C GLY A 145 3.02 9.52 5.89
N VAL A 146 4.12 9.72 5.16
CA VAL A 146 4.19 10.63 4.01
C VAL A 146 3.26 10.16 2.89
N VAL A 147 3.25 8.86 2.58
CA VAL A 147 2.33 8.29 1.57
C VAL A 147 0.87 8.49 1.99
N ALA A 148 0.52 8.19 3.24
CA ALA A 148 -0.83 8.40 3.76
C ALA A 148 -1.22 9.89 3.70
N TRP A 149 -0.30 10.79 4.06
CA TRP A 149 -0.51 12.23 4.00
C TRP A 149 -0.66 12.77 2.57
N TRP A 150 0.12 12.26 1.60
CA TRP A 150 -0.09 12.55 0.18
C TRP A 150 -1.45 12.06 -0.31
N LEU A 151 -1.86 10.86 0.11
CA LEU A 151 -3.17 10.32 -0.22
C LEU A 151 -4.30 11.18 0.37
N LEU A 152 -4.14 11.73 1.59
CA LEU A 152 -5.09 12.67 2.21
C LEU A 152 -5.18 14.00 1.46
N ARG A 153 -4.02 14.60 1.16
CA ARG A 153 -3.91 15.93 0.55
C ARG A 153 -4.22 15.95 -0.94
N GLY A 154 -4.00 14.85 -1.64
CA GLY A 154 -4.46 14.70 -3.00
C GLY A 154 -5.97 14.84 -3.02
N LYS A 155 -6.47 15.90 -3.67
CA LYS A 155 -7.87 15.95 -4.15
C LYS A 155 -8.14 14.59 -4.76
N PRO A 156 -9.24 13.87 -4.41
CA PRO A 156 -9.55 12.60 -5.04
C PRO A 156 -9.44 12.88 -6.53
N ALA A 157 -8.44 12.28 -7.20
CA ALA A 157 -8.10 12.67 -8.56
C ALA A 157 -9.43 12.64 -9.30
N ALA A 158 -9.95 13.83 -9.62
CA ALA A 158 -11.15 13.97 -10.40
C ALA A 158 -10.78 13.19 -11.64
N ALA A 159 -11.38 12.00 -11.78
CA ALA A 159 -10.81 10.98 -12.63
C ALA A 159 -10.48 11.63 -13.97
N ALA A 160 -9.25 11.39 -14.44
CA ALA A 160 -8.67 12.07 -15.59
C ALA A 160 -9.77 12.47 -16.58
N ALA A 161 -10.00 13.79 -16.69
CA ALA A 161 -11.02 14.36 -17.55
C ALA A 161 -10.98 13.61 -18.89
N PRO A 162 -12.13 13.20 -19.45
CA PRO A 162 -12.14 12.33 -20.61
C PRO A 162 -11.33 13.00 -21.71
N ALA A 163 -10.17 12.41 -22.03
CA ALA A 163 -9.50 12.75 -23.27
C ALA A 163 -10.54 12.49 -24.36
N ALA A 164 -10.98 13.57 -25.00
CA ALA A 164 -11.93 13.52 -26.09
C ALA A 164 -11.47 12.43 -27.08
N PRO A 165 -12.39 11.60 -27.61
CA PRO A 165 -12.01 10.52 -28.49
C PRO A 165 -11.34 11.12 -29.73
N ARG A 166 -10.01 10.99 -29.82
CA ARG A 166 -9.20 11.40 -30.97
C ARG A 166 -9.37 10.42 -32.15
N THR A 167 -10.59 9.91 -32.33
CA THR A 167 -10.94 8.89 -33.32
C THR A 167 -11.82 9.45 -34.45
N GLN A 168 -12.44 10.64 -34.29
CA GLN A 168 -13.19 11.27 -35.39
C GLN A 168 -12.33 12.16 -36.31
N ALA A 169 -11.17 12.64 -35.87
CA ALA A 169 -10.31 13.51 -36.69
C ALA A 169 -9.55 12.78 -37.82
N ARG A 170 -9.37 11.45 -37.72
CA ARG A 170 -8.68 10.66 -38.77
C ARG A 170 -9.63 10.11 -39.84
N ALA A 171 -10.93 10.04 -39.55
CA ALA A 171 -11.94 9.66 -40.54
C ALA A 171 -12.29 10.83 -41.48
N ALA A 172 -12.31 12.07 -40.96
CA ALA A 172 -12.58 13.26 -41.75
C ALA A 172 -11.44 13.61 -42.73
N SER A 173 -10.18 13.28 -42.41
CA SER A 173 -9.04 13.56 -43.30
C SER A 173 -8.89 12.58 -44.47
N HIS A 174 -9.43 11.36 -44.34
CA HIS A 174 -9.44 10.37 -45.42
C HIS A 174 -10.62 10.53 -46.38
N ALA A 175 -11.75 11.06 -45.91
CA ALA A 175 -12.88 11.39 -46.77
C ALA A 175 -12.58 12.58 -47.70
N SER A 176 -11.88 13.61 -47.19
CA SER A 176 -11.56 14.82 -47.98
C SER A 176 -10.45 14.62 -49.01
N THR A 177 -9.69 13.52 -48.95
CA THR A 177 -8.65 13.19 -49.94
C THR A 177 -9.20 12.41 -51.14
N LEU A 178 -10.30 11.68 -50.98
CA LEU A 178 -10.95 10.95 -52.06
C LEU A 178 -11.83 11.85 -52.94
N GLU A 179 -12.42 12.91 -52.37
CA GLU A 179 -13.28 13.87 -53.10
C GLU A 179 -12.50 14.87 -53.97
N ARG A 180 -11.18 15.00 -53.77
CA ARG A 180 -10.30 15.86 -54.61
C ARG A 180 -9.58 15.11 -55.74
N ALA A 181 -9.82 13.81 -55.86
CA ALA A 181 -9.17 12.93 -56.84
C ALA A 181 -10.14 12.34 -57.88
N SER A 182 -11.38 12.84 -57.92
CA SER A 182 -12.42 12.56 -58.94
C SER A 182 -12.81 13.85 -59.63
#